data_AF-A0A3E2YGZ2-F1
#
_entry.id   AF-A0A3E2YGZ2-F1
#
_cell.length_a   1.000
_cell.length_b   1.000
_cell.length_c   1.000
_cell.angle_alpha   90.00
_cell.angle_beta   90.00
_cell.angle_gamma   90.00
#
_symmetry.space_group_name_H-M   'P 1'
#
loop_
_entity.id
_entity.type
_entity.pdbx_description
1 polymer ?
#
loop_
_entity_poly.entity_id
_entity_poly.type
_entity_poly.pdbx_seq_one_letter_code
_entity_poly.pdbx_strand_id
1 'polypeptide(L)'
;MAQVYAYARQAGFDPAAAVIMAAIAAGESGLNPGAVGDVSLQDATWGPSVGLTQIRTLKADTGTGRTRDITRLRDPLANLTAAYEISGGGRDWTPWTVYTSGKYRQYLGQAQAAAGSSSTTYIPGAGAVQRVGLADDMVSRAGGLVVQGLIVVLGVVLVVAGAARTTGGGR
;
A
#
# COMPACT_ATOMS: atom_id res chain seq x y z
N MET A 1 3.36 1.09 -5.46
CA MET A 1 2.58 0.87 -4.22
C MET A 1 2.82 -0.53 -3.65
N ALA A 2 2.49 -1.63 -4.36
CA ALA A 2 2.66 -3.01 -3.85
C ALA A 2 4.07 -3.34 -3.34
N GLN A 3 5.11 -2.92 -4.08
CA GLN A 3 6.49 -3.14 -3.65
C GLN A 3 6.84 -2.39 -2.35
N VAL A 4 6.33 -1.16 -2.17
CA VAL A 4 6.54 -0.37 -0.93
C VAL A 4 5.82 -1.02 0.26
N TYR A 5 4.59 -1.51 0.06
CA TYR A 5 3.90 -2.31 1.08
C TYR A 5 4.71 -3.56 1.46
N ALA A 6 5.23 -4.30 0.48
CA ALA A 6 6.06 -5.48 0.73
C ALA A 6 7.34 -5.15 1.52
N TYR A 7 8.05 -4.06 1.18
CA TYR A 7 9.20 -3.62 1.96
C TYR A 7 8.81 -3.15 3.36
N ALA A 8 7.66 -2.50 3.56
CA ALA A 8 7.20 -2.14 4.89
C ALA A 8 6.92 -3.39 5.74
N ARG A 9 6.35 -4.45 5.15
CA ARG A 9 6.20 -5.75 5.81
C ARG A 9 7.55 -6.38 6.17
N GLN A 10 8.53 -6.32 5.27
CA GLN A 10 9.89 -6.81 5.52
C GLN A 10 10.62 -6.01 6.60
N ALA A 11 10.37 -4.70 6.69
CA ALA A 11 10.91 -3.82 7.73
C ALA A 11 10.32 -4.09 9.13
N GLY A 12 9.21 -4.84 9.21
CA GLY A 12 8.61 -5.28 10.48
C GLY A 12 7.24 -4.65 10.80
N PHE A 13 6.74 -3.70 10.00
CA PHE A 13 5.39 -3.17 10.20
C PHE A 13 4.36 -4.27 10.07
N ASP A 14 3.38 -4.34 10.99
CA ASP A 14 2.20 -5.22 10.83
C ASP A 14 1.40 -4.86 9.55
N PRO A 15 0.46 -5.71 9.09
CA PRO A 15 -0.27 -5.46 7.85
C PRO A 15 -0.99 -4.10 7.80
N ALA A 16 -1.63 -3.67 8.89
CA ALA A 16 -2.35 -2.41 8.94
C ALA A 16 -1.38 -1.21 8.95
N ALA A 17 -0.32 -1.30 9.74
CA ALA A 17 0.73 -0.29 9.79
C ALA A 17 1.47 -0.17 8.45
N ALA A 18 1.68 -1.28 7.74
CA ALA A 18 2.30 -1.29 6.41
C ALA A 18 1.43 -0.59 5.35
N VAL A 19 0.09 -0.69 5.45
CA VAL A 19 -0.84 0.09 4.60
C VAL A 19 -0.68 1.59 4.87
N ILE A 20 -0.65 2.00 6.14
CA ILE A 20 -0.47 3.41 6.52
C ILE A 20 0.89 3.92 6.01
N MET A 21 1.96 3.17 6.24
CA MET A 21 3.30 3.57 5.81
C MET A 21 3.42 3.68 4.29
N ALA A 22 2.81 2.76 3.54
CA ALA A 22 2.80 2.85 2.08
C ALA A 22 2.03 4.08 1.57
N ALA A 23 0.93 4.46 2.24
CA ALA A 23 0.19 5.69 1.94
C ALA A 23 0.98 6.96 2.31
N ILE A 24 1.71 6.96 3.43
CA ILE A 24 2.64 8.03 3.79
C ILE A 24 3.72 8.18 2.72
N ALA A 25 4.38 7.07 2.34
CA ALA A 25 5.42 7.10 1.31
C ALA A 25 4.91 7.65 -0.04
N ALA A 26 3.66 7.36 -0.40
CA ALA A 26 3.04 7.91 -1.60
C ALA A 26 2.88 9.43 -1.53
N GLY A 27 2.48 9.97 -0.37
CA GLY A 27 2.32 11.42 -0.19
C GLY A 27 3.64 12.17 0.03
N GLU A 28 4.65 11.53 0.63
CA GLU A 28 5.96 12.15 0.91
C GLU A 28 6.83 12.25 -0.35
N SER A 29 6.89 11.19 -1.16
CA SER A 29 7.85 11.09 -2.27
C SER A 29 7.23 10.73 -3.61
N GLY A 30 5.92 10.51 -3.69
CA GLY A 30 5.31 9.91 -4.88
C GLY A 30 5.81 8.49 -5.13
N LEU A 31 6.26 7.79 -4.07
CA LEU A 31 6.90 6.47 -4.13
C LEU A 31 8.28 6.45 -4.81
N ASN A 32 8.98 7.60 -4.88
CA ASN A 32 10.32 7.69 -5.45
C ASN A 32 11.40 7.45 -4.37
N PRO A 33 12.16 6.34 -4.41
CA PRO A 33 13.22 6.08 -3.42
C PRO A 33 14.43 7.01 -3.58
N GLY A 34 14.56 7.71 -4.71
CA GLY A 34 15.57 8.73 -4.95
C GLY A 34 15.20 10.13 -4.49
N ALA A 35 14.00 10.35 -3.93
CA ALA A 35 13.53 11.68 -3.53
C ALA A 35 14.43 12.30 -2.45
N VAL A 36 14.73 13.59 -2.61
CA VAL A 36 15.47 14.39 -1.63
C VAL A 36 14.72 15.70 -1.40
N GLY A 37 14.36 15.96 -0.15
CA GLY A 37 13.65 17.16 0.30
C GLY A 37 14.42 17.92 1.38
N ASP A 38 13.84 19.04 1.82
CA ASP A 38 14.36 19.86 2.93
C ASP A 38 15.83 20.29 2.76
N VAL A 39 16.27 20.44 1.50
CA VAL A 39 17.66 20.78 1.16
C VAL A 39 18.02 22.16 1.71
N SER A 40 17.09 23.12 1.68
CA SER A 40 17.26 24.47 2.22
C SER A 40 17.14 24.57 3.74
N LEU A 41 16.68 23.51 4.42
CA LEU A 41 16.47 23.50 5.88
C LEU A 41 17.63 22.83 6.63
N GLN A 42 18.73 22.51 5.95
CA GLN A 42 19.91 21.88 6.54
C GLN A 42 20.66 22.84 7.47
N ASP A 43 21.25 22.29 8.54
CA ASP A 43 22.07 23.02 9.51
C ASP A 43 23.25 22.17 9.98
N ALA A 44 23.92 22.52 11.09
CA ALA A 44 25.06 21.75 11.61
C ALA A 44 24.70 20.34 12.11
N THR A 45 23.43 20.09 12.46
CA THR A 45 22.93 18.83 13.04
C THR A 45 22.21 17.99 11.99
N TRP A 46 21.31 18.61 11.22
CA TRP A 46 20.39 17.94 10.32
C TRP A 46 20.81 18.11 8.84
N GLY A 47 20.87 16.99 8.13
CA GLY A 47 21.00 16.93 6.67
C GLY A 47 19.61 16.81 6.01
N PRO A 48 19.52 16.64 4.66
CA PRO A 48 18.25 16.62 3.94
C PRO A 48 17.33 15.47 4.37
N SER A 49 16.08 15.52 3.92
CA SER A 49 15.13 14.40 4.02
C SER A 49 15.26 13.49 2.81
N VAL A 50 15.32 12.17 3.00
CA VAL A 50 15.69 11.23 1.92
C VAL A 50 14.73 10.06 1.81
N GLY A 51 14.47 9.65 0.57
CA GLY A 51 13.85 8.39 0.19
C GLY A 51 12.33 8.39 0.32
N LEU A 52 11.78 7.17 0.32
CA LEU A 52 10.33 6.92 0.22
C LEU A 52 9.52 7.69 1.25
N THR A 53 10.01 7.73 2.49
CA THR A 53 9.30 8.30 3.64
C THR A 53 9.92 9.61 4.13
N GLN A 54 10.81 10.21 3.31
CA GLN A 54 11.47 11.48 3.61
C GLN A 54 12.09 11.53 5.02
N ILE A 55 12.88 10.51 5.37
CA ILE A 55 13.58 10.49 6.66
C ILE A 55 14.59 11.63 6.71
N ARG A 56 14.41 12.54 7.66
CA ARG A 56 15.35 13.62 7.95
C ARG A 56 16.67 13.05 8.46
N THR A 57 17.76 13.29 7.72
CA THR A 57 19.09 12.74 8.03
C THR A 57 19.78 13.48 9.18
N LEU A 58 20.60 12.76 9.96
CA LEU A 58 21.49 13.36 10.96
C LEU A 58 22.90 13.40 10.41
N LYS A 59 23.56 14.55 10.44
CA LYS A 59 24.94 14.69 9.95
C LYS A 59 25.91 13.79 10.71
N ALA A 60 25.72 13.66 12.02
CA ALA A 60 26.49 12.75 12.87
C ALA A 60 26.30 11.25 12.54
N ASP A 61 25.24 10.88 11.83
CA ASP A 61 24.97 9.47 11.45
C ASP A 61 25.60 9.09 10.10
N THR A 62 26.15 10.06 9.35
CA THR A 62 26.71 9.84 8.01
C THR A 62 27.79 8.76 8.02
N GLY A 63 27.58 7.69 7.25
CA GLY A 63 28.52 6.58 7.09
C GLY A 63 28.63 5.64 8.30
N THR A 64 27.78 5.82 9.32
CA THR A 64 27.83 5.02 10.56
C THR A 64 26.97 3.77 10.52
N GLY A 65 26.06 3.65 9.56
CA GLY A 65 25.07 2.57 9.56
C GLY A 65 23.95 2.74 10.59
N ARG A 66 23.78 3.94 11.19
CA ARG A 66 22.67 4.26 12.11
C ARG A 66 21.42 4.74 11.39
N THR A 67 20.28 4.73 12.08
CA THR A 67 18.93 4.96 11.54
C THR A 67 18.82 6.12 10.54
N ARG A 68 19.48 7.25 10.81
CA ARG A 68 19.39 8.46 9.99
C ARG A 68 20.61 8.71 9.08
N ASP A 69 21.36 7.64 8.78
CA ASP A 69 22.51 7.67 7.88
C ASP A 69 22.09 7.87 6.42
N ILE A 70 22.43 9.04 5.87
CA ILE A 70 22.12 9.44 4.50
C ILE A 70 22.59 8.46 3.43
N THR A 71 23.67 7.73 3.67
CA THR A 71 24.28 6.83 2.67
C THR A 71 23.39 5.63 2.33
N ARG A 72 22.38 5.34 3.15
CA ARG A 72 21.53 4.13 3.04
C ARG A 72 20.08 4.42 2.71
N LEU A 73 19.60 5.63 2.97
CA LEU A 73 18.17 5.95 2.92
C LEU A 73 17.57 6.02 1.51
N ARG A 74 18.38 5.87 0.45
CA ARG A 74 17.90 5.65 -0.92
C ARG A 74 17.53 4.20 -1.20
N ASP A 75 18.05 3.26 -0.41
CA ASP A 75 17.59 1.87 -0.47
C ASP A 75 16.17 1.80 0.14
N PRO A 76 15.18 1.27 -0.60
CA PRO A 76 13.79 1.22 -0.13
C PRO A 76 13.61 0.50 1.22
N LEU A 77 14.29 -0.63 1.42
CA LEU A 77 14.14 -1.42 2.63
C LEU A 77 14.81 -0.71 3.81
N ALA A 78 16.03 -0.21 3.65
CA ALA A 78 16.71 0.56 4.69
C ALA A 78 15.93 1.82 5.09
N ASN A 79 15.32 2.53 4.12
CA ASN A 79 14.46 3.68 4.40
C ASN A 79 13.25 3.30 5.25
N LEU A 80 12.58 2.19 4.92
CA LEU A 80 11.41 1.71 5.64
C LEU A 80 11.76 1.10 7.00
N THR A 81 12.93 0.48 7.16
CA THR A 81 13.45 0.06 8.47
C THR A 81 13.70 1.27 9.37
N ALA A 82 14.29 2.35 8.85
CA ALA A 82 14.44 3.58 9.61
C ALA A 82 13.09 4.18 10.00
N ALA A 83 12.12 4.15 9.08
CA ALA A 83 10.76 4.60 9.35
C ALA A 83 10.06 3.73 10.41
N TYR A 84 10.30 2.42 10.43
CA TYR A 84 9.81 1.50 11.46
C TYR A 84 10.36 1.86 12.84
N GLU A 85 11.67 2.10 12.95
CA GLU A 85 12.30 2.52 14.20
C GLU A 85 11.77 3.88 14.69
N ILE A 86 11.69 4.87 13.79
CA ILE A 86 11.24 6.24 14.12
C ILE A 86 9.77 6.27 14.54
N SER A 87 8.93 5.43 13.94
CA SER A 87 7.50 5.30 14.31
C SER A 87 7.26 4.46 15.57
N GLY A 88 8.32 4.05 16.28
CA GLY A 88 8.21 3.16 17.43
C GLY A 88 7.59 1.81 17.07
N GLY A 89 7.86 1.29 15.87
CA GLY A 89 7.31 0.06 15.34
C GLY A 89 5.92 0.21 14.71
N GLY A 90 5.63 1.34 14.07
CA GLY A 90 4.33 1.61 13.44
C GLY A 90 3.21 2.02 14.39
N ARG A 91 3.57 2.56 15.56
CA ARG A 91 2.60 2.98 16.60
C ARG A 91 2.47 4.48 16.71
N ASP A 92 3.49 5.23 16.25
CA ASP A 92 3.50 6.67 16.20
C ASP A 92 3.75 7.17 14.78
N TRP A 93 2.84 8.01 14.30
CA TRP A 93 2.86 8.57 12.94
C TRP A 93 3.03 10.09 12.94
N THR A 94 3.14 10.70 14.13
CA THR A 94 3.33 12.14 14.29
C THR A 94 4.60 12.72 13.64
N PRO A 95 5.69 11.95 13.39
CA PRO A 95 6.84 12.47 12.67
C PRO A 95 6.56 12.87 11.21
N TRP A 96 5.49 12.37 10.58
CA TRP A 96 5.17 12.63 9.18
C TRP A 96 4.02 13.62 9.03
N THR A 97 4.31 14.79 8.46
CA THR A 97 3.28 15.81 8.21
C THR A 97 2.24 15.33 7.19
N VAL A 98 2.61 14.46 6.25
CA VAL A 98 1.65 13.81 5.34
C VAL A 98 0.60 13.00 6.09
N TYR A 99 0.95 12.43 7.26
CA TYR A 99 -0.02 11.77 8.15
C TYR A 99 -0.87 12.79 8.92
N THR A 100 -0.22 13.71 9.65
CA THR A 100 -0.92 14.62 10.57
C THR A 100 -1.83 15.62 9.85
N SER A 101 -1.49 16.02 8.61
CA SER A 101 -2.36 16.83 7.75
C SER A 101 -3.51 16.06 7.10
N GLY A 102 -3.55 14.72 7.22
CA GLY A 102 -4.53 13.86 6.57
C GLY A 102 -4.28 13.60 5.09
N LYS A 103 -3.25 14.18 4.48
CA LYS A 103 -2.93 14.00 3.04
C LYS A 103 -2.74 12.54 2.65
N TYR A 104 -2.23 11.68 3.55
CA TYR A 104 -2.07 10.25 3.28
C TYR A 104 -3.37 9.53 2.90
N ARG A 105 -4.53 10.02 3.35
CA ARG A 105 -5.83 9.35 3.19
C ARG A 105 -6.22 9.14 1.73
N GLN A 106 -5.83 10.04 0.83
CA GLN A 106 -6.10 9.90 -0.60
C GLN A 106 -5.39 8.68 -1.23
N TYR A 107 -4.34 8.17 -0.59
CA TYR A 107 -3.58 7.01 -1.06
C TYR A 107 -3.99 5.70 -0.38
N LEU A 108 -4.84 5.74 0.66
CA LEU A 108 -5.22 4.53 1.44
C LEU A 108 -5.87 3.47 0.56
N GLY A 109 -6.76 3.84 -0.37
CA GLY A 109 -7.39 2.87 -1.27
C GLY A 109 -6.37 2.11 -2.13
N GLN A 110 -5.36 2.81 -2.65
CA GLN A 110 -4.29 2.17 -3.42
C GLN A 110 -3.41 1.26 -2.53
N ALA A 111 -3.12 1.70 -1.30
CA ALA A 111 -2.32 0.93 -0.34
C ALA A 111 -3.07 -0.34 0.14
N GLN A 112 -4.38 -0.25 0.38
CA GLN A 112 -5.24 -1.39 0.73
C GLN A 112 -5.33 -2.40 -0.42
N ALA A 113 -5.49 -1.92 -1.66
CA ALA A 113 -5.47 -2.80 -2.84
C ALA A 113 -4.14 -3.54 -2.99
N ALA A 114 -3.02 -2.88 -2.70
CA ALA A 114 -1.69 -3.49 -2.66
C ALA A 114 -1.57 -4.59 -1.58
N ALA A 115 -2.13 -4.36 -0.39
CA ALA A 115 -2.15 -5.36 0.68
C ALA A 115 -2.95 -6.62 0.28
N GLY A 116 -4.15 -6.43 -0.28
CA GLY A 116 -4.99 -7.55 -0.75
C GLY A 116 -4.44 -8.29 -1.96
N SER A 117 -3.65 -7.64 -2.81
CA SER A 117 -2.96 -8.30 -3.92
C SER A 117 -1.80 -9.18 -3.43
N SER A 118 -1.15 -8.78 -2.33
CA SER A 118 0.00 -9.48 -1.75
C SER A 118 -0.38 -10.76 -0.98
N SER A 119 -1.67 -11.00 -0.73
CA SER A 119 -2.21 -12.22 -0.09
C SER A 119 -2.61 -13.33 -1.07
N THR A 120 -2.30 -13.21 -2.37
CA THR A 120 -2.59 -14.29 -3.33
C THR A 120 -1.57 -15.41 -3.18
N THR A 121 -1.95 -16.46 -2.45
CA THR A 121 -1.24 -17.74 -2.39
C THR A 121 -1.08 -18.31 -3.79
N TYR A 122 0.17 -18.45 -4.24
CA TYR A 122 0.51 -19.23 -5.43
C TYR A 122 0.30 -20.72 -5.11
N ILE A 123 -0.66 -21.38 -5.78
CA ILE A 123 -0.79 -22.84 -5.79
C ILE A 123 -0.14 -23.34 -7.10
N PRO A 124 1.06 -23.96 -7.05
CA PRO A 124 1.63 -24.59 -8.23
C PRO A 124 0.81 -25.84 -8.61
N GLY A 125 0.16 -25.80 -9.77
CA GLY A 125 -0.50 -26.97 -10.38
C GLY A 125 -1.94 -26.77 -10.83
N ALA A 126 -2.62 -25.68 -10.46
CA ALA A 126 -3.98 -25.41 -10.93
C ALA A 126 -3.94 -24.37 -12.07
N GLY A 127 -4.04 -24.84 -13.31
CA GLY A 127 -4.22 -24.00 -14.49
C GLY A 127 -5.61 -23.35 -14.52
N ALA A 128 -5.89 -22.41 -13.60
CA ALA A 128 -7.02 -21.50 -13.68
C ALA A 128 -6.84 -20.36 -12.66
N VAL A 129 -6.97 -19.12 -13.11
CA VAL A 129 -7.03 -17.93 -12.26
C VAL A 129 -8.37 -17.94 -11.53
N GLN A 130 -8.43 -18.43 -10.30
CA GLN A 130 -9.57 -18.18 -9.42
C GLN A 130 -9.29 -16.91 -8.61
N ARG A 131 -10.10 -15.87 -8.86
CA ARG A 131 -10.24 -14.76 -7.91
C ARG A 131 -11.00 -15.32 -6.71
N VAL A 132 -10.29 -15.85 -5.72
CA VAL A 132 -10.89 -16.17 -4.42
C VAL A 132 -11.02 -14.85 -3.68
N GLY A 133 -12.22 -14.29 -3.68
CA GLY A 133 -12.56 -13.16 -2.81
C GLY A 133 -12.42 -13.61 -1.36
N LEU A 134 -11.45 -13.05 -0.63
CA LEU A 134 -11.22 -13.29 0.80
C LEU A 134 -12.37 -12.78 1.73
N ALA A 135 -13.55 -12.49 1.17
CA ALA A 135 -14.73 -12.11 1.94
C ALA A 135 -15.57 -13.32 2.40
N ASP A 136 -15.54 -14.45 1.67
CA ASP A 136 -16.41 -15.59 1.97
C ASP A 136 -15.86 -16.53 3.07
N ASP A 137 -14.53 -16.55 3.27
CA ASP A 137 -13.90 -17.55 4.13
C ASP A 137 -13.81 -17.14 5.62
N MET A 138 -13.95 -15.85 5.93
CA MET A 138 -14.00 -15.39 7.33
C MET A 138 -15.38 -15.60 7.99
N VAL A 139 -16.46 -15.73 7.20
CA VAL A 139 -17.81 -16.02 7.71
C VAL A 139 -17.97 -17.52 8.04
N SER A 140 -17.17 -18.39 7.45
CA SER A 140 -17.31 -19.85 7.64
C SER A 140 -16.61 -20.41 8.89
N ARG A 141 -15.89 -19.58 9.67
CA ARG A 141 -15.17 -20.02 10.88
C ARG A 141 -15.68 -19.43 12.19
N ALA A 142 -16.68 -18.56 12.15
CA ALA A 142 -17.43 -18.13 13.33
C ALA A 142 -18.80 -18.83 13.29
N GLY A 143 -18.95 -19.86 14.12
CA GLY A 143 -20.09 -20.77 14.07
C GLY A 143 -21.44 -20.11 14.31
N GLY A 144 -22.45 -20.70 13.67
CA GLY A 144 -23.80 -20.84 14.22
C GLY A 144 -24.70 -19.60 14.18
N LEU A 145 -25.81 -19.76 13.44
CA LEU A 145 -27.08 -19.04 13.57
C LEU A 145 -27.20 -17.62 12.98
N VAL A 146 -28.01 -17.57 11.89
CA VAL A 146 -29.11 -16.61 11.60
C VAL A 146 -28.95 -15.69 10.38
N VAL A 147 -29.62 -16.13 9.29
CA VAL A 147 -30.58 -15.41 8.41
C VAL A 147 -30.09 -14.19 7.59
N GLN A 148 -29.89 -14.47 6.30
CA GLN A 148 -30.54 -13.87 5.12
C GLN A 148 -30.62 -12.33 4.99
N GLY A 149 -29.90 -11.79 4.00
CA GLY A 149 -30.06 -10.40 3.55
C GLY A 149 -29.13 -10.00 2.40
N LEU A 150 -29.23 -10.68 1.26
CA LEU A 150 -28.50 -10.35 0.03
C LEU A 150 -29.13 -9.08 -0.60
N ILE A 151 -28.39 -7.97 -0.66
CA ILE A 151 -28.70 -6.85 -1.58
C ILE A 151 -27.65 -6.86 -2.67
N VAL A 152 -28.02 -7.40 -3.84
CA VAL A 152 -27.27 -7.27 -5.10
C VAL A 152 -27.72 -5.99 -5.78
N VAL A 153 -26.79 -5.07 -6.04
CA VAL A 153 -27.04 -3.95 -6.97
C VAL A 153 -26.41 -4.30 -8.32
N LEU A 154 -27.29 -4.51 -9.30
CA LEU A 154 -27.00 -4.76 -10.71
C LEU A 154 -26.43 -3.52 -11.40
N GLY A 155 -25.30 -3.68 -12.09
CA GLY A 155 -24.82 -2.74 -13.11
C GLY A 155 -25.04 -3.34 -14.50
N VAL A 156 -26.09 -2.87 -15.18
CA VAL A 156 -26.45 -3.22 -16.57
C VAL A 156 -25.47 -2.56 -17.55
N VAL A 157 -24.91 -3.33 -18.47
CA VAL A 157 -24.36 -2.80 -19.74
C VAL A 157 -25.11 -3.46 -20.89
N LEU A 158 -25.92 -2.65 -21.56
CA LEU A 158 -26.60 -2.96 -22.82
C LEU A 158 -25.57 -3.07 -23.96
N VAL A 159 -25.55 -4.21 -24.66
CA VAL A 159 -24.96 -4.33 -26.00
C VAL A 159 -26.10 -4.64 -26.96
N VAL A 160 -26.46 -3.65 -27.79
CA VAL A 160 -27.36 -3.84 -28.93
C VAL A 160 -26.51 -4.15 -30.15
N ALA A 161 -26.60 -5.39 -30.65
CA ALA A 161 -26.13 -5.76 -31.98
C ALA A 161 -27.24 -6.60 -32.64
N GLY A 162 -28.13 -5.94 -33.38
CA GLY A 162 -29.15 -6.59 -34.20
C GLY A 162 -28.60 -6.86 -35.60
N ALA A 163 -28.26 -8.11 -35.89
CA ALA A 163 -28.00 -8.58 -37.25
C ALA A 163 -29.26 -9.27 -37.80
N ALA A 164 -29.75 -8.76 -38.93
CA ALA A 164 -30.91 -9.28 -39.66
C ALA A 164 -30.68 -10.72 -40.16
N ARG A 165 -31.74 -11.55 -40.11
CA ARG A 165 -31.92 -12.74 -40.96
C ARG A 165 -33.39 -12.89 -41.31
N THR A 166 -33.64 -13.00 -42.61
CA THR A 166 -34.90 -13.20 -43.31
C THR A 166 -35.33 -14.68 -43.32
N THR A 167 -36.54 -14.93 -43.86
CA THR A 167 -37.26 -16.21 -44.12
C THR A 167 -38.15 -16.69 -42.95
N GLY A 168 -39.43 -17.05 -43.11
CA GLY A 168 -40.36 -17.11 -44.24
C GLY A 168 -41.68 -17.78 -43.81
N GLY A 169 -42.76 -17.58 -44.57
CA GLY A 169 -43.81 -18.59 -44.82
C GLY A 169 -45.05 -18.66 -43.91
N GLY A 170 -46.17 -18.14 -44.41
CA GLY A 170 -47.44 -18.86 -44.57
C GLY A 170 -48.35 -19.09 -43.35
N ARG A 171 -49.45 -18.34 -43.26
CA ARG A 171 -50.78 -18.73 -43.76
C ARG A 171 -51.73 -17.54 -43.68
#